data_AF-A0A972CRG3-F1
#
_entry.id   AF-A0A972CRG3-F1
#
_cell.length_a   1.000
_cell.length_b   1.000
_cell.length_c   1.000
_cell.angle_alpha   90.00
_cell.angle_beta   90.00
_cell.angle_gamma   90.00
#
_symmetry.space_group_name_H-M   'P 1'
#
loop_
_entity.id
_entity.type
_entity.pdbx_description
1 polymer ?
#
loop_
_entity_poly.entity_id
_entity_poly.type
_entity_poly.pdbx_seq_one_letter_code
_entity_poly.pdbx_strand_id
1 'polypeptide(L)'
;MKIIIFGTGDSAKNFLNDIEESINIIAFADNNQAMWGKSLNNITIINPAKILELDYDYIIICSMFTKEIIESLLARGIKRDKIIAYYDNFYTKEDREKELFILNKITKQKKKGNKNIALLTRRNSGCNCLALYKNVLPQIKDNFTVSLVGLEEYKQRLREFEVVFTTHMESRNYRSMLNIETWHGFPLKTLGFLEKNCIDNITRADSGIDYIISYSNFYNYIMSSVYKIDIRKFIVTGMPRNDLLANAKANDYISLLLNRKIENKRIIFYVPTFRSRKGKEKREGIEIFSQISELKLIDEYMREIDGYFIIKKHPVEEDLLELNNYTNIFFLTDENLTRLNIDFYEILGGSDILITDYSSVYFDYLLLNKPIIFWTKDIDLYKERRGFLFENVEVMMPGPRVKTAIELTEMIDRFINNPDWYSDERENIKKQVHLYDDFNSSQRVWNVFLDIYNNL
;
A
#
# COMPACT_ATOMS: atom_id res chain seq x y z
N MET A 1 -17.80 27.05 24.32
CA MET A 1 -18.62 26.19 23.43
C MET A 1 -18.80 24.85 24.12
N LYS A 2 -20.02 24.31 24.15
CA LYS A 2 -20.39 23.01 24.74
C LYS A 2 -20.53 21.98 23.63
N ILE A 3 -19.79 20.88 23.71
CA ILE A 3 -19.84 19.83 22.71
C ILE A 3 -20.12 18.46 23.31
N ILE A 4 -20.71 17.58 22.51
CA ILE A 4 -20.81 16.15 22.78
C ILE A 4 -19.89 15.43 21.80
N ILE A 5 -19.09 14.48 22.29
CA ILE A 5 -18.28 13.62 21.41
C ILE A 5 -19.01 12.29 21.21
N PHE A 6 -19.32 11.94 19.97
CA PHE A 6 -19.95 10.68 19.62
C PHE A 6 -18.91 9.65 19.17
N GLY A 7 -18.73 8.61 19.97
CA GLY A 7 -17.73 7.56 19.82
C GLY A 7 -16.66 7.64 20.90
N THR A 8 -16.24 6.49 21.43
CA THR A 8 -15.21 6.40 22.49
C THR A 8 -13.92 5.68 22.05
N GLY A 9 -13.74 5.46 20.74
CA GLY A 9 -12.58 4.78 20.17
C GLY A 9 -11.34 5.67 20.02
N ASP A 10 -10.35 5.21 19.27
CA ASP A 10 -9.08 5.95 19.07
C ASP A 10 -9.29 7.29 18.35
N SER A 11 -10.30 7.38 17.47
CA SER A 11 -10.74 8.64 16.87
C SER A 11 -11.10 9.71 17.91
N ALA A 12 -11.74 9.31 19.01
CA ALA A 12 -12.11 10.20 20.09
C ALA A 12 -10.89 10.62 20.92
N LYS A 13 -9.97 9.67 21.21
CA LYS A 13 -8.69 9.99 21.87
C LYS A 13 -7.89 11.01 21.06
N ASN A 14 -7.81 10.82 19.74
CA ASN A 14 -7.14 11.77 18.86
C ASN A 14 -7.79 13.15 18.92
N PHE A 15 -9.13 13.23 18.86
CA PHE A 15 -9.85 14.49 18.97
C PHE A 15 -9.64 15.19 20.33
N LEU A 16 -9.49 14.43 21.42
CA LEU A 16 -9.23 14.98 22.75
C LEU A 16 -7.84 15.62 22.88
N ASN A 17 -6.82 15.08 22.21
CA ASN A 17 -5.50 15.72 22.17
C ASN A 17 -5.51 17.08 21.46
N ASP A 18 -6.52 17.25 20.64
CA ASP A 18 -6.62 18.17 19.52
C ASP A 18 -7.56 19.36 19.80
N ILE A 19 -8.37 19.25 20.84
CA ILE A 19 -9.36 20.23 21.25
C ILE A 19 -8.71 21.43 21.96
N GLU A 20 -9.20 22.63 21.71
CA GLU A 20 -8.83 23.83 22.47
C GLU A 20 -9.25 23.68 23.94
N GLU A 21 -8.41 24.12 24.87
CA GLU A 21 -8.66 23.99 26.32
C GLU A 21 -9.94 24.72 26.76
N SER A 22 -10.35 25.74 26.01
CA SER A 22 -11.58 26.53 26.26
C SER A 22 -12.89 25.80 25.93
N ILE A 23 -12.83 24.62 25.30
CA ILE A 23 -14.03 23.88 24.88
C ILE A 23 -14.50 22.97 25.99
N ASN A 24 -15.78 23.08 26.32
CA ASN A 24 -16.41 22.26 27.34
C ASN A 24 -17.02 21.00 26.71
N ILE A 25 -16.46 19.84 27.05
CA ILE A 25 -17.00 18.54 26.64
C ILE A 25 -17.99 18.09 27.72
N ILE A 26 -19.28 18.10 27.40
CA ILE A 26 -20.33 17.86 28.40
C ILE A 26 -20.71 16.38 28.52
N ALA A 27 -20.49 15.58 27.46
CA ALA A 27 -20.77 14.15 27.45
C ALA A 27 -20.04 13.45 26.31
N PHE A 28 -19.81 12.15 26.47
CA PHE A 28 -19.58 11.23 25.37
C PHE A 28 -20.88 10.49 25.05
N ALA A 29 -21.13 10.14 23.79
CA ALA A 29 -22.23 9.26 23.40
C ALA A 29 -21.68 8.06 22.61
N ASP A 30 -22.20 6.87 22.84
CA ASP A 30 -21.77 5.68 22.08
C ASP A 30 -22.96 4.73 21.87
N ASN A 31 -23.00 4.04 20.72
CA ASN A 31 -24.05 3.06 20.44
C ASN A 31 -23.86 1.76 21.24
N ASN A 32 -22.66 1.51 21.77
CA ASN A 32 -22.38 0.34 22.59
C ASN A 32 -22.95 0.53 24.01
N GLN A 33 -24.03 -0.19 24.30
CA GLN A 33 -24.70 -0.17 25.61
C GLN A 33 -23.77 -0.53 26.78
N ALA A 34 -22.75 -1.37 26.55
CA ALA A 34 -21.77 -1.72 27.58
C ALA A 34 -20.88 -0.54 28.01
N MET A 35 -20.92 0.59 27.29
CA MET A 35 -20.19 1.80 27.62
C MET A 35 -21.02 2.79 28.44
N TRP A 36 -22.34 2.68 28.45
CA TRP A 36 -23.21 3.68 29.10
C TRP A 36 -22.99 3.70 30.62
N GLY A 37 -22.90 4.91 31.18
CA GLY A 37 -22.64 5.14 32.60
C GLY A 37 -21.16 5.04 33.00
N LYS A 38 -20.28 4.52 32.13
CA LYS A 38 -18.82 4.64 32.32
C LYS A 38 -18.37 6.07 32.06
N SER A 39 -17.13 6.39 32.45
CA SER A 39 -16.50 7.67 32.17
C SER A 39 -15.26 7.53 31.29
N LEU A 40 -15.02 8.56 30.47
CA LEU A 40 -13.79 8.76 29.71
C LEU A 40 -13.29 10.17 30.03
N ASN A 41 -12.05 10.32 30.49
CA ASN A 41 -11.51 11.59 31.01
C ASN A 41 -12.45 12.28 32.02
N ASN A 42 -13.02 11.50 32.94
CA ASN A 42 -13.98 11.95 33.96
C ASN A 42 -15.32 12.51 33.42
N ILE A 43 -15.62 12.32 32.13
CA ILE A 43 -16.88 12.72 31.50
C ILE A 43 -17.70 11.46 31.21
N THR A 44 -19.00 11.49 31.52
CA THR A 44 -19.89 10.33 31.38
C THR A 44 -20.18 9.99 29.93
N ILE A 45 -20.22 8.69 29.63
CA ILE A 45 -20.69 8.14 28.36
C ILE A 45 -22.19 7.86 28.49
N ILE A 46 -22.99 8.50 27.65
CA ILE A 46 -24.45 8.45 27.68
C ILE A 46 -25.02 7.61 26.55
N ASN A 47 -26.25 7.14 26.77
CA ASN A 47 -27.09 6.63 25.69
C ASN A 47 -27.40 7.79 24.71
N PRO A 48 -27.20 7.62 23.39
CA PRO A 48 -27.55 8.61 22.37
C PRO A 48 -28.97 9.19 22.47
N ALA A 49 -29.94 8.44 23.02
CA ALA A 49 -31.29 8.93 23.24
C ALA A 49 -31.37 10.12 24.21
N LYS A 50 -30.42 10.24 25.14
CA LYS A 50 -30.37 11.34 26.13
C LYS A 50 -29.75 12.63 25.60
N ILE A 51 -29.24 12.62 24.36
CA ILE A 51 -28.58 13.81 23.78
C ILE A 51 -29.53 15.02 23.76
N LEU A 52 -30.81 14.82 23.44
CA LEU A 52 -31.81 15.90 23.40
C LEU A 52 -32.09 16.53 24.76
N GLU A 53 -31.74 15.86 25.86
CA GLU A 53 -31.91 16.37 27.23
C GLU A 53 -30.77 17.32 27.64
N LEU A 54 -29.70 17.38 26.84
CA LEU A 54 -28.51 18.16 27.14
C LEU A 54 -28.50 19.49 26.38
N ASP A 55 -27.88 20.50 27.01
CA ASP A 55 -27.62 21.80 26.38
C ASP A 55 -26.25 21.79 25.68
N TYR A 56 -26.24 21.69 24.34
CA TYR A 56 -25.04 21.62 23.51
C TYR A 56 -25.11 22.51 22.25
N ASP A 57 -23.94 22.95 21.82
CA ASP A 57 -23.74 23.67 20.56
C ASP A 57 -23.62 22.67 19.40
N TYR A 58 -22.70 21.70 19.52
CA TYR A 58 -22.38 20.73 18.47
C TYR A 58 -22.17 19.31 18.99
N ILE A 59 -22.41 18.33 18.13
CA ILE A 59 -22.05 16.91 18.30
C ILE A 59 -20.91 16.61 17.35
N ILE A 60 -19.75 16.24 17.88
CA ILE A 60 -18.57 15.86 17.09
C ILE A 60 -18.55 14.35 16.95
N ILE A 61 -18.70 13.83 15.73
CA ILE A 61 -18.67 12.40 15.47
C ILE A 61 -17.23 11.94 15.26
N CYS A 62 -16.75 11.12 16.20
CA CYS A 62 -15.43 10.53 16.24
C CYS A 62 -15.53 9.01 16.02
N SER A 63 -16.06 8.60 14.87
CA SER A 63 -16.31 7.20 14.54
C SER A 63 -16.24 6.92 13.04
N MET A 64 -15.83 5.72 12.67
CA MET A 64 -15.87 5.25 11.27
C MET A 64 -17.30 5.01 10.75
N PHE A 65 -18.29 4.91 11.64
CA PHE A 65 -19.71 4.74 11.32
C PHE A 65 -20.44 6.09 11.24
N THR A 66 -19.80 7.10 10.66
CA THR A 66 -20.29 8.49 10.73
C THR A 66 -21.66 8.63 10.06
N LYS A 67 -21.88 8.00 8.90
CA LYS A 67 -23.15 8.09 8.17
C LYS A 67 -24.31 7.54 8.99
N GLU A 68 -24.15 6.35 9.54
CA GLU A 68 -25.14 5.66 10.37
C GLU A 68 -25.44 6.46 11.64
N ILE A 69 -24.42 7.05 12.24
CA ILE A 69 -24.58 7.93 13.41
C ILE A 69 -25.35 9.18 13.03
N ILE A 70 -25.04 9.84 11.90
CA ILE A 70 -25.77 11.03 11.43
C ILE A 70 -27.24 10.68 11.18
N GLU A 71 -27.53 9.63 10.40
CA GLU A 71 -28.91 9.20 10.13
C GLU A 71 -29.67 8.90 11.42
N SER A 72 -29.01 8.23 12.36
CA SER A 72 -29.53 7.93 13.71
C SER A 72 -29.83 9.18 14.53
N LEU A 73 -28.97 10.20 14.48
CA LEU A 73 -29.15 11.49 15.17
C LEU A 73 -30.27 12.31 14.52
N LEU A 74 -30.31 12.37 13.18
CA LEU A 74 -31.36 13.06 12.42
C LEU A 74 -32.74 12.44 12.68
N ALA A 75 -32.83 11.11 12.69
CA ALA A 75 -34.07 10.38 13.00
C ALA A 75 -34.57 10.66 14.43
N ARG A 76 -33.69 11.11 15.34
CA ARG A 76 -34.02 11.53 16.71
C ARG A 76 -34.35 13.02 16.81
N GLY A 77 -34.43 13.74 15.70
CA GLY A 77 -34.79 15.16 15.67
C GLY A 77 -33.63 16.12 15.92
N ILE A 78 -32.38 15.65 15.92
CA ILE A 78 -31.20 16.51 16.01
C ILE A 78 -31.00 17.18 14.65
N LYS A 79 -30.76 18.50 14.64
CA LYS A 79 -30.58 19.26 13.40
C LYS A 79 -29.21 18.99 12.79
N ARG A 80 -29.13 18.91 11.45
CA ARG A 80 -27.89 18.59 10.71
C ARG A 80 -26.75 19.58 10.94
N ASP A 81 -27.07 20.85 11.11
CA ASP A 81 -26.11 21.95 11.37
C ASP A 81 -25.43 21.84 12.74
N LYS A 82 -26.02 21.07 13.67
CA LYS A 82 -25.39 20.73 14.96
C LYS A 82 -24.47 19.52 14.91
N ILE A 83 -24.44 18.77 13.81
CA ILE A 83 -23.68 17.50 13.72
C ILE A 83 -22.44 17.72 12.87
N ILE A 84 -21.26 17.46 13.45
CA ILE A 84 -19.97 17.73 12.82
C ILE A 84 -19.18 16.43 12.73
N ALA A 85 -18.88 16.01 11.51
CA ALA A 85 -18.10 14.81 11.29
C ALA A 85 -16.59 15.10 11.40
N TYR A 86 -15.91 14.40 12.31
CA TYR A 86 -14.48 14.64 12.53
C TYR A 86 -13.61 14.04 11.41
N TYR A 87 -13.89 12.80 10.99
CA TYR A 87 -13.06 12.03 10.06
C TYR A 87 -13.65 11.83 8.66
N ASP A 88 -14.64 12.63 8.26
CA ASP A 88 -15.51 12.24 7.15
C ASP A 88 -15.52 13.14 5.91
N ASN A 89 -15.76 12.50 4.76
CA ASN A 89 -15.85 13.04 3.41
C ASN A 89 -17.22 12.75 2.74
N PHE A 90 -18.22 12.29 3.49
CA PHE A 90 -19.50 11.78 2.94
C PHE A 90 -20.49 12.84 2.42
N TYR A 91 -20.14 14.12 2.42
CA TYR A 91 -21.07 15.21 2.13
C TYR A 91 -20.58 16.17 1.05
N THR A 92 -21.48 17.04 0.62
CA THR A 92 -21.21 18.07 -0.38
C THR A 92 -20.02 18.94 0.04
N LYS A 93 -19.35 19.58 -0.95
CA LYS A 93 -18.26 20.53 -0.67
C LYS A 93 -18.69 21.59 0.35
N GLU A 94 -19.94 22.05 0.27
CA GLU A 94 -20.53 23.07 1.15
C GLU A 94 -20.71 22.58 2.60
N ASP A 95 -21.27 21.38 2.80
CA ASP A 95 -21.41 20.80 4.14
C ASP A 95 -20.04 20.66 4.82
N ARG A 96 -19.03 20.28 4.04
CA ARG A 96 -17.69 20.16 4.59
C ARG A 96 -17.09 21.51 4.96
N GLU A 97 -17.21 22.52 4.11
CA GLU A 97 -16.67 23.85 4.41
C GLU A 97 -17.23 24.37 5.74
N LYS A 98 -18.53 24.13 6.00
CA LYS A 98 -19.19 24.44 7.28
C LYS A 98 -18.62 23.64 8.45
N GLU A 99 -18.46 22.32 8.28
CA GLU A 99 -17.87 21.46 9.32
C GLU A 99 -16.42 21.86 9.64
N LEU A 100 -15.59 22.13 8.62
CA LEU A 100 -14.21 22.57 8.79
C LEU A 100 -14.14 23.93 9.49
N PHE A 101 -15.02 24.86 9.14
CA PHE A 101 -15.12 26.14 9.82
C PHE A 101 -15.38 25.98 11.32
N ILE A 102 -16.26 25.05 11.69
CA ILE A 102 -16.58 24.75 13.09
C ILE A 102 -15.41 24.01 13.78
N LEU A 103 -14.84 22.99 13.13
CA LEU A 103 -13.69 22.25 13.66
C LEU A 103 -12.51 23.19 13.92
N ASN A 104 -12.20 24.11 13.00
CA ASN A 104 -11.14 25.11 13.18
C ASN A 104 -11.34 26.05 14.39
N LYS A 105 -12.58 26.23 14.87
CA LYS A 105 -12.88 26.99 16.10
C LYS A 105 -12.77 26.15 17.37
N ILE A 106 -12.93 24.84 17.26
CA ILE A 106 -12.98 23.90 18.39
C ILE A 106 -11.62 23.25 18.65
N THR A 107 -10.81 23.11 17.60
CA THR A 107 -9.51 22.46 17.67
C THR A 107 -8.37 23.46 17.70
N LYS A 108 -7.28 23.11 18.42
CA LYS A 108 -6.04 23.88 18.48
C LYS A 108 -5.67 24.42 17.10
N GLN A 109 -5.62 25.75 16.94
CA GLN A 109 -5.32 26.35 15.64
C GLN A 109 -4.00 25.80 15.09
N LYS A 110 -4.00 25.37 13.83
CA LYS A 110 -2.77 25.04 13.09
C LYS A 110 -1.85 26.26 13.16
N LYS A 111 -0.60 26.08 13.59
CA LYS A 111 0.44 27.05 13.24
C LYS A 111 0.51 27.08 11.71
N LYS A 112 -0.02 28.14 11.11
CA LYS A 112 0.22 28.50 9.71
C LYS A 112 1.74 28.69 9.61
N GLY A 113 2.47 27.73 9.05
CA GLY A 113 3.91 27.69 9.26
C GLY A 113 4.69 26.85 8.26
N ASN A 114 4.46 25.53 8.19
CA ASN A 114 5.34 24.67 7.39
C ASN A 114 4.54 23.83 6.40
N LYS A 115 4.83 24.03 5.10
CA LYS A 115 4.33 23.19 4.01
C LYS A 115 4.96 21.81 4.14
N ASN A 116 4.30 20.90 4.85
CA ASN A 116 4.84 19.58 5.14
C ASN A 116 4.15 18.51 4.29
N ILE A 117 4.95 17.63 3.71
CA ILE A 117 4.50 16.47 2.94
C ILE A 117 4.82 15.21 3.73
N ALA A 118 3.82 14.38 4.00
CA ALA A 118 4.02 13.01 4.48
C ALA A 118 4.02 12.03 3.31
N LEU A 119 5.06 11.20 3.24
CA LEU A 119 5.14 10.04 2.38
C LEU A 119 4.97 8.79 3.26
N LEU A 120 3.80 8.14 3.20
CA LEU A 120 3.56 6.97 4.05
C LEU A 120 4.27 5.74 3.49
N THR A 121 5.15 5.17 4.30
CA THR A 121 5.78 3.89 4.03
C THR A 121 5.26 2.82 4.96
N ARG A 122 5.14 1.59 4.44
CA ARG A 122 4.90 0.40 5.27
C ARG A 122 6.15 -0.46 5.40
N ARG A 123 6.98 -0.53 4.35
CA ARG A 123 8.08 -1.50 4.18
C ARG A 123 9.04 -1.04 3.08
N ASN A 124 10.24 -1.61 3.07
CA ASN A 124 11.26 -1.40 2.05
C ASN A 124 11.24 -2.51 0.98
N SER A 125 10.07 -2.78 0.39
CA SER A 125 9.89 -3.85 -0.59
C SER A 125 9.00 -3.41 -1.75
N GLY A 126 9.41 -2.36 -2.46
CA GLY A 126 8.70 -1.78 -3.61
C GLY A 126 7.71 -0.69 -3.22
N CYS A 127 8.11 0.21 -2.32
CA CYS A 127 7.26 1.32 -1.86
C CYS A 127 7.43 2.58 -2.73
N ASN A 128 6.35 3.03 -3.38
CA ASN A 128 6.36 4.26 -4.18
C ASN A 128 6.70 5.51 -3.36
N CYS A 129 6.17 5.63 -2.13
CA CYS A 129 6.49 6.73 -1.22
C CYS A 129 7.98 6.77 -0.82
N LEU A 130 8.61 5.61 -0.61
CA LEU A 130 10.05 5.55 -0.34
C LEU A 130 10.87 6.01 -1.55
N ALA A 131 10.49 5.58 -2.76
CA ALA A 131 11.15 6.01 -3.99
C ALA A 131 11.00 7.53 -4.21
N LEU A 132 9.81 8.08 -3.99
CA LEU A 132 9.58 9.53 -4.01
C LEU A 132 10.47 10.26 -3.00
N TYR A 133 10.63 9.72 -1.79
CA TYR A 133 11.49 10.30 -0.75
C TYR A 133 12.97 10.29 -1.13
N LYS A 134 13.45 9.21 -1.78
CA LYS A 134 14.82 9.14 -2.31
C LYS A 134 15.05 10.13 -3.46
N ASN A 135 14.03 10.35 -4.28
CA ASN A 135 14.08 11.17 -5.49
C ASN A 135 13.34 12.52 -5.35
N VAL A 136 13.38 13.16 -4.18
CA VAL A 136 12.78 14.48 -3.98
C VAL A 136 13.53 15.54 -4.77
N LEU A 137 12.80 16.30 -5.60
CA LEU A 137 13.36 17.37 -6.41
C LEU A 137 13.83 18.57 -5.57
N PRO A 138 14.88 19.30 -6.00
CA PRO A 138 15.35 20.49 -5.28
C PRO A 138 14.24 21.51 -5.00
N GLN A 139 13.44 21.84 -6.01
CA GLN A 139 12.30 22.76 -5.91
C GLN A 139 11.23 22.34 -4.90
N ILE A 140 11.11 21.04 -4.60
CA ILE A 140 10.24 20.54 -3.53
C ILE A 140 10.89 20.82 -2.18
N LYS A 141 12.19 20.53 -2.02
CA LYS A 141 12.93 20.77 -0.76
C LYS A 141 12.99 22.24 -0.39
N ASP A 142 13.04 23.13 -1.38
CA ASP A 142 13.08 24.58 -1.16
C ASP A 142 11.76 25.13 -0.60
N ASN A 143 10.64 24.45 -0.90
CA ASN A 143 9.30 24.93 -0.57
C ASN A 143 8.57 24.07 0.48
N PHE A 144 9.01 22.82 0.67
CA PHE A 144 8.33 21.82 1.48
C PHE A 144 9.29 21.04 2.35
N THR A 145 8.86 20.73 3.57
CA THR A 145 9.52 19.69 4.38
C THR A 145 8.89 18.34 4.04
N VAL A 146 9.68 17.43 3.46
CA VAL A 146 9.22 16.09 3.10
C VAL A 146 9.65 15.09 4.17
N SER A 147 8.70 14.35 4.73
CA SER A 147 8.94 13.32 5.74
C SER A 147 8.48 11.95 5.24
N LEU A 148 9.33 10.94 5.36
CA LEU A 148 8.96 9.54 5.20
C LEU A 148 8.51 9.01 6.57
N VAL A 149 7.25 8.60 6.70
CA VAL A 149 6.66 8.23 8.00
C VAL A 149 5.90 6.91 7.94
N GLY A 150 5.91 6.17 9.04
CA GLY A 150 5.06 5.00 9.22
C GLY A 150 3.60 5.37 9.48
N LEU A 151 2.67 4.43 9.31
CA LEU A 151 1.23 4.69 9.53
C LEU A 151 0.91 5.14 10.98
N GLU A 152 1.51 4.49 11.99
CA GLU A 152 1.24 4.85 13.39
C GLU A 152 1.86 6.20 13.77
N GLU A 153 3.06 6.50 13.27
CA GLU A 153 3.67 7.81 13.43
C GLU A 153 2.83 8.90 12.74
N TYR A 154 2.39 8.65 11.51
CA TYR A 154 1.51 9.56 10.79
C TYR A 154 0.22 9.84 11.55
N LYS A 155 -0.42 8.80 12.14
CA LYS A 155 -1.62 8.97 12.99
C LYS A 155 -1.40 9.86 14.21
N GLN A 156 -0.18 9.87 14.75
CA GLN A 156 0.18 10.73 15.89
C GLN A 156 0.47 12.17 15.46
N ARG A 157 0.85 12.37 14.19
CA ARG A 157 1.31 13.64 13.62
C ARG A 157 0.39 14.18 12.51
N LEU A 158 -0.87 13.75 12.45
CA LEU A 158 -1.81 14.05 11.35
C LEU A 158 -1.89 15.53 10.99
N ARG A 159 -1.84 16.40 12.00
CA ARG A 159 -1.97 17.86 11.84
C ARG A 159 -0.74 18.53 11.28
N GLU A 160 0.41 17.88 11.34
CA GLU A 160 1.66 18.42 10.84
C GLU A 160 1.68 18.43 9.33
N PHE A 161 0.95 17.54 8.66
CA PHE A 161 1.04 17.31 7.23
C PHE A 161 -0.10 17.96 6.45
N GLU A 162 0.29 18.82 5.51
CA GLU A 162 -0.64 19.48 4.59
C GLU A 162 -0.94 18.61 3.39
N VAL A 163 0.05 17.86 2.92
CA VAL A 163 -0.05 16.95 1.77
C VAL A 163 0.36 15.57 2.23
N VAL A 164 -0.35 14.55 1.74
CA VAL A 164 -0.07 13.16 2.11
C VAL A 164 -0.08 12.27 0.88
N PHE A 165 0.97 11.49 0.73
CA PHE A 165 1.05 10.40 -0.24
C PHE A 165 0.90 9.06 0.47
N THR A 166 0.06 8.18 -0.05
CA THR A 166 -0.23 6.86 0.53
C THR A 166 -0.07 5.73 -0.46
N THR A 167 -0.02 4.48 0.03
CA THR A 167 0.21 3.28 -0.82
C THR A 167 -0.92 2.25 -0.73
N HIS A 168 -1.82 2.38 0.24
CA HIS A 168 -2.93 1.46 0.48
C HIS A 168 -4.23 2.20 0.80
N MET A 169 -4.47 3.35 0.16
CA MET A 169 -5.64 4.20 0.37
C MET A 169 -5.84 4.61 1.83
N GLU A 170 -4.78 4.69 2.63
CA GLU A 170 -4.91 5.09 4.03
C GLU A 170 -5.42 6.53 4.15
N SER A 171 -4.99 7.39 3.22
CA SER A 171 -5.38 8.81 3.11
C SER A 171 -6.90 9.01 3.05
N ARG A 172 -7.67 8.02 2.57
CA ARG A 172 -9.13 8.10 2.58
C ARG A 172 -9.74 8.37 3.96
N ASN A 173 -9.02 7.96 5.02
CA ASN A 173 -9.45 8.12 6.41
C ASN A 173 -8.89 9.38 7.08
N TYR A 174 -8.00 10.13 6.40
CA TYR A 174 -7.29 11.26 6.98
C TYR A 174 -7.38 12.46 6.06
N ARG A 175 -7.95 13.56 6.55
CA ARG A 175 -8.21 14.73 5.72
C ARG A 175 -7.08 15.74 5.83
N SER A 176 -6.03 15.54 5.04
CA SER A 176 -5.06 16.58 4.71
C SER A 176 -5.61 17.48 3.59
N MET A 177 -4.88 18.54 3.24
CA MET A 177 -5.32 19.47 2.17
C MET A 177 -5.31 18.78 0.81
N LEU A 178 -4.34 17.89 0.60
CA LEU A 178 -4.20 17.11 -0.61
C LEU A 178 -3.76 15.68 -0.29
N ASN A 179 -4.52 14.71 -0.79
CA ASN A 179 -4.31 13.28 -0.62
C ASN A 179 -4.04 12.61 -1.98
N ILE A 180 -2.81 12.13 -2.16
CA ILE A 180 -2.37 11.47 -3.39
C ILE A 180 -2.12 9.99 -3.11
N GLU A 181 -2.80 9.11 -3.82
CA GLU A 181 -2.60 7.67 -3.72
C GLU A 181 -1.56 7.20 -4.74
N THR A 182 -0.62 6.38 -4.28
CA THR A 182 0.46 5.82 -5.12
C THR A 182 0.34 4.33 -5.35
N TRP A 183 -0.53 3.65 -4.61
CA TRP A 183 -0.74 2.21 -4.66
C TRP A 183 0.57 1.41 -4.58
N HIS A 184 0.50 0.12 -4.90
CA HIS A 184 1.61 -0.81 -4.67
C HIS A 184 1.67 -1.96 -5.68
N GLY A 185 1.09 -1.83 -6.87
CA GLY A 185 1.23 -2.85 -7.91
C GLY A 185 0.16 -2.85 -8.98
N PHE A 186 0.53 -3.39 -10.14
CA PHE A 186 -0.43 -3.68 -11.20
C PHE A 186 -1.30 -4.88 -10.79
N PRO A 187 -2.63 -4.78 -10.93
CA PRO A 187 -3.54 -5.77 -10.38
C PRO A 187 -3.66 -7.01 -11.27
N LEU A 188 -3.35 -8.18 -10.69
CA LEU A 188 -3.61 -9.50 -11.31
C LEU A 188 -4.75 -10.25 -10.61
N LYS A 189 -4.74 -10.18 -9.28
CA LYS A 189 -5.68 -10.85 -8.39
C LYS A 189 -6.95 -10.04 -8.28
N THR A 190 -8.06 -10.69 -7.92
CA THR A 190 -9.28 -9.96 -7.58
C THR A 190 -9.00 -8.93 -6.47
N LEU A 191 -9.57 -7.75 -6.60
CA LEU A 191 -9.43 -6.63 -5.68
C LEU A 191 -10.77 -5.95 -5.52
N GLY A 192 -10.91 -5.15 -4.46
CA GLY A 192 -12.11 -4.35 -4.24
C GLY A 192 -13.38 -5.20 -4.24
N PHE A 193 -14.40 -4.77 -4.99
CA PHE A 193 -15.70 -5.46 -5.07
C PHE A 193 -15.64 -6.87 -5.67
N LEU A 194 -14.53 -7.25 -6.30
CA LEU A 194 -14.37 -8.57 -6.90
C LEU A 194 -13.71 -9.58 -5.95
N GLU A 195 -13.27 -9.17 -4.76
CA GLU A 195 -12.72 -10.11 -3.78
C GLU A 195 -13.79 -11.07 -3.26
N LYS A 196 -13.52 -12.39 -3.29
CA LYS A 196 -14.46 -13.44 -2.83
C LYS A 196 -14.88 -13.29 -1.36
N ASN A 197 -14.04 -12.66 -0.53
CA ASN A 197 -14.31 -12.39 0.88
C ASN A 197 -14.50 -10.89 1.16
N CYS A 198 -14.89 -10.11 0.15
CA CYS A 198 -15.10 -8.67 0.31
C CYS A 198 -16.07 -8.42 1.47
N ILE A 199 -15.67 -7.57 2.40
CA ILE A 199 -16.59 -6.98 3.37
C ILE A 199 -17.35 -5.88 2.60
N ASP A 200 -18.68 -5.83 2.70
CA ASP A 200 -19.59 -4.96 1.92
C ASP A 200 -19.27 -3.44 1.93
N ASN A 201 -18.23 -3.00 2.66
CA ASN A 201 -17.86 -1.60 2.90
C ASN A 201 -16.74 -1.04 1.98
N ILE A 202 -16.48 -1.62 0.81
CA ILE A 202 -15.58 -0.99 -0.20
C ILE A 202 -16.29 0.15 -0.99
N THR A 203 -17.58 0.37 -0.72
CA THR A 203 -18.49 1.41 -1.30
C THR A 203 -17.97 2.86 -1.32
N ARG A 204 -16.80 3.15 -0.75
CA ARG A 204 -16.28 4.50 -0.54
C ARG A 204 -14.78 4.63 -0.80
N ALA A 205 -14.19 3.73 -1.59
CA ALA A 205 -12.77 3.83 -1.95
C ALA A 205 -12.42 5.17 -2.63
N ASP A 206 -13.38 5.81 -3.30
CA ASP A 206 -13.22 7.11 -3.93
C ASP A 206 -13.15 8.29 -2.95
N SER A 207 -13.81 8.21 -1.79
CA SER A 207 -13.93 9.35 -0.88
C SER A 207 -12.62 9.62 -0.13
N GLY A 208 -12.12 10.85 -0.16
CA GLY A 208 -10.89 11.24 0.56
C GLY A 208 -9.59 11.00 -0.19
N ILE A 209 -9.68 10.59 -1.45
CA ILE A 209 -8.56 10.54 -2.38
C ILE A 209 -8.80 11.61 -3.43
N ASP A 210 -7.84 12.52 -3.59
CA ASP A 210 -7.93 13.60 -4.58
C ASP A 210 -7.37 13.12 -5.92
N TYR A 211 -6.20 12.47 -5.90
CA TYR A 211 -5.54 11.96 -7.11
C TYR A 211 -4.89 10.60 -6.87
N ILE A 212 -4.74 9.83 -7.94
CA ILE A 212 -4.10 8.51 -7.95
C ILE A 212 -3.06 8.49 -9.07
N ILE A 213 -1.80 8.25 -8.73
CA ILE A 213 -0.79 8.01 -9.77
C ILE A 213 -0.91 6.59 -10.32
N SER A 214 -0.53 6.40 -11.58
CA SER A 214 -0.85 5.17 -12.28
C SER A 214 0.14 4.79 -13.37
N TYR A 215 0.10 3.50 -13.74
CA TYR A 215 0.91 2.89 -14.78
C TYR A 215 0.51 3.33 -16.21
N SER A 216 -0.79 3.27 -16.50
CA SER A 216 -1.36 3.43 -17.84
C SER A 216 -2.89 3.56 -17.77
N ASN A 217 -3.53 3.88 -18.89
CA ASN A 217 -4.99 3.86 -18.99
C ASN A 217 -5.57 2.46 -18.72
N PHE A 218 -4.87 1.39 -19.08
CA PHE A 218 -5.31 0.03 -18.81
C PHE A 218 -5.43 -0.23 -17.31
N TYR A 219 -4.41 0.16 -16.54
CA TYR A 219 -4.47 0.14 -15.07
C TYR A 219 -5.64 0.98 -14.53
N ASN A 220 -5.84 2.18 -15.09
CA ASN A 220 -6.89 3.09 -14.62
C ASN A 220 -8.28 2.49 -14.78
N TYR A 221 -8.58 1.87 -15.92
CA TYR A 221 -9.87 1.21 -16.15
C TYR A 221 -10.11 0.04 -15.19
N ILE A 222 -9.09 -0.78 -14.94
CA ILE A 222 -9.19 -1.88 -13.99
C ILE A 222 -9.45 -1.34 -12.58
N MET A 223 -8.60 -0.43 -12.10
CA MET A 223 -8.68 0.08 -10.74
C MET A 223 -9.95 0.89 -10.48
N SER A 224 -10.37 1.72 -11.43
CA SER A 224 -11.64 2.45 -11.39
C SER A 224 -12.82 1.48 -11.29
N SER A 225 -12.80 0.38 -12.04
CA SER A 225 -13.88 -0.61 -12.04
C SER A 225 -13.96 -1.40 -10.74
N VAL A 226 -12.82 -1.88 -10.21
CA VAL A 226 -12.82 -2.74 -9.01
C VAL A 226 -12.99 -1.97 -7.71
N TYR A 227 -12.66 -0.67 -7.67
CA TYR A 227 -12.84 0.19 -6.50
C TYR A 227 -13.94 1.25 -6.65
N LYS A 228 -14.57 1.38 -7.83
CA LYS A 228 -15.56 2.43 -8.16
C LYS A 228 -15.03 3.84 -7.90
N ILE A 229 -13.77 4.07 -8.28
CA ILE A 229 -13.09 5.37 -8.17
C ILE A 229 -13.31 6.16 -9.45
N ASP A 230 -13.56 7.46 -9.34
CA ASP A 230 -13.71 8.33 -10.51
C ASP A 230 -12.44 8.27 -11.37
N ILE A 231 -12.61 7.88 -12.63
CA ILE A 231 -11.50 7.72 -13.59
C ILE A 231 -10.69 9.02 -13.77
N ARG A 232 -11.30 10.19 -13.54
CA ARG A 232 -10.67 11.51 -13.67
C ARG A 232 -9.62 11.78 -12.60
N LYS A 233 -9.62 11.02 -11.50
CA LYS A 233 -8.61 11.14 -10.44
C LYS A 233 -7.30 10.46 -10.78
N PHE A 234 -7.29 9.58 -11.78
CA PHE A 234 -6.09 8.85 -12.17
C PHE A 234 -5.22 9.71 -13.08
N ILE A 235 -3.94 9.83 -12.73
CA ILE A 235 -2.92 10.52 -13.52
C ILE A 235 -1.85 9.51 -13.89
N VAL A 236 -1.59 9.36 -15.19
CA VAL A 236 -0.57 8.41 -15.66
C VAL A 236 0.81 9.04 -15.49
N THR A 237 1.60 8.45 -14.60
CA THR A 237 2.95 8.91 -14.26
C THR A 237 3.91 7.74 -14.07
N GLY A 238 3.58 6.53 -14.52
CA GLY A 238 4.33 5.34 -14.10
C GLY A 238 4.38 5.21 -12.57
N MET A 239 5.28 4.38 -12.07
CA MET A 239 5.43 4.14 -10.64
C MET A 239 6.81 4.55 -10.13
N PRO A 240 6.91 5.46 -9.15
CA PRO A 240 8.19 5.94 -8.60
C PRO A 240 9.17 4.82 -8.21
N ARG A 241 8.67 3.70 -7.65
CA ARG A 241 9.54 2.57 -7.28
C ARG A 241 10.27 1.95 -8.48
N ASN A 242 9.74 2.09 -9.69
CA ASN A 242 10.34 1.49 -10.88
C ASN A 242 11.65 2.20 -11.24
N ASP A 243 11.79 3.49 -10.91
CA ASP A 243 13.04 4.24 -11.11
C ASP A 243 14.22 3.59 -10.36
N LEU A 244 13.95 2.90 -9.25
CA LEU A 244 14.97 2.19 -8.46
C LEU A 244 15.50 0.92 -9.15
N LEU A 245 14.79 0.39 -10.16
CA LEU A 245 15.26 -0.77 -10.92
C LEU A 245 16.54 -0.47 -11.72
N ALA A 246 16.70 0.77 -12.17
CA ALA A 246 17.87 1.25 -12.89
C ALA A 246 19.01 1.69 -11.94
N ASN A 247 19.23 0.94 -10.86
CA ASN A 247 20.28 1.26 -9.88
C ASN A 247 21.64 0.66 -10.29
N ALA A 248 22.60 1.52 -10.58
CA ALA A 248 23.97 1.11 -10.91
C ALA A 248 24.69 0.34 -9.78
N LYS A 249 24.23 0.49 -8.53
CA LYS A 249 24.79 -0.20 -7.34
C LYS A 249 24.07 -1.49 -6.96
N ALA A 250 23.15 -1.98 -7.80
CA ALA A 250 22.36 -3.18 -7.48
C ALA A 250 23.26 -4.37 -7.11
N ASN A 251 24.31 -4.61 -7.90
CA ASN A 251 25.26 -5.69 -7.68
C ASN A 251 26.07 -5.53 -6.38
N ASP A 252 26.51 -4.31 -6.06
CA ASP A 252 27.22 -4.04 -4.80
C ASP A 252 26.33 -4.35 -3.59
N TYR A 253 25.06 -3.93 -3.64
CA TYR A 253 24.10 -4.21 -2.58
C TYR A 253 23.77 -5.69 -2.46
N ILE A 254 23.63 -6.42 -3.57
CA ILE A 254 23.45 -7.89 -3.54
C ILE A 254 24.67 -8.53 -2.87
N SER A 255 25.89 -8.16 -3.28
CA SER A 255 27.12 -8.69 -2.69
C SER A 255 27.17 -8.46 -1.17
N LEU A 256 26.81 -7.26 -0.71
CA LEU A 256 26.74 -6.91 0.71
C LEU A 256 25.66 -7.70 1.47
N LEU A 257 24.49 -7.90 0.87
CA LEU A 257 23.39 -8.66 1.47
C LEU A 257 23.76 -10.13 1.66
N LEU A 258 24.41 -10.72 0.65
CA LEU A 258 24.81 -12.13 0.68
C LEU A 258 26.11 -12.36 1.46
N ASN A 259 26.90 -11.30 1.71
CA ASN A 259 28.28 -11.39 2.18
C ASN A 259 29.13 -12.32 1.30
N ARG A 260 28.96 -12.19 -0.02
CA ARG A 260 29.62 -13.01 -1.05
C ARG A 260 30.00 -12.15 -2.24
N LYS A 261 31.09 -12.53 -2.90
CA LYS A 261 31.44 -12.04 -4.22
C LYS A 261 30.42 -12.55 -5.24
N ILE A 262 29.94 -11.67 -6.11
CA ILE A 262 28.93 -12.01 -7.12
C ILE A 262 29.43 -11.84 -8.55
N GLU A 263 30.69 -11.45 -8.74
CA GLU A 263 31.27 -11.28 -10.06
C GLU A 263 31.20 -12.59 -10.85
N ASN A 264 30.68 -12.52 -12.07
CA ASN A 264 30.42 -13.65 -12.98
C ASN A 264 29.40 -14.68 -12.47
N LYS A 265 28.74 -14.44 -11.32
CA LYS A 265 27.67 -15.33 -10.83
C LYS A 265 26.37 -15.07 -11.57
N ARG A 266 25.57 -16.13 -11.72
CA ARG A 266 24.16 -16.01 -12.14
C ARG A 266 23.30 -15.62 -10.95
N ILE A 267 22.67 -14.46 -10.97
CA ILE A 267 21.81 -13.99 -9.89
C ILE A 267 20.35 -14.22 -10.25
N ILE A 268 19.68 -15.10 -9.51
CA ILE A 268 18.29 -15.45 -9.73
C ILE A 268 17.47 -15.05 -8.51
N PHE A 269 16.50 -14.15 -8.68
CA PHE A 269 15.55 -13.84 -7.62
C PHE A 269 14.35 -14.75 -7.71
N TYR A 270 13.97 -15.36 -6.60
CA TYR A 270 12.65 -15.96 -6.42
C TYR A 270 11.79 -15.09 -5.50
N VAL A 271 10.71 -14.54 -6.04
CA VAL A 271 9.78 -13.64 -5.33
C VAL A 271 8.38 -14.25 -5.33
N PRO A 272 8.11 -15.23 -4.45
CA PRO A 272 6.81 -15.88 -4.38
C PRO A 272 5.73 -14.95 -3.83
N THR A 273 4.48 -15.25 -4.19
CA THR A 273 3.34 -14.61 -3.56
C THR A 273 3.11 -15.20 -2.18
N PHE A 274 2.74 -14.33 -1.25
CA PHE A 274 2.38 -14.73 0.10
C PHE A 274 1.14 -15.65 0.15
N ARG A 275 1.19 -16.71 0.98
CA ARG A 275 0.11 -17.72 1.10
C ARG A 275 -0.67 -17.73 2.42
N SER A 276 -0.11 -17.30 3.55
CA SER A 276 -0.79 -17.41 4.87
C SER A 276 -0.32 -16.38 5.89
N ARG A 277 -1.26 -15.72 6.60
CA ARG A 277 -0.95 -14.74 7.66
C ARG A 277 -0.99 -15.40 9.03
N LYS A 278 0.10 -15.26 9.79
CA LYS A 278 0.22 -15.70 11.20
C LYS A 278 -1.06 -15.38 11.99
N GLY A 279 -1.67 -16.41 12.58
CA GLY A 279 -2.88 -16.29 13.40
C GLY A 279 -4.22 -16.22 12.65
N LYS A 280 -4.27 -16.48 11.33
CA LYS A 280 -5.54 -16.63 10.58
C LYS A 280 -5.54 -17.92 9.76
N GLU A 281 -6.57 -18.75 9.92
CA GLU A 281 -6.83 -19.89 9.02
C GLU A 281 -7.38 -19.39 7.68
N LYS A 282 -6.51 -18.95 6.77
CA LYS A 282 -6.79 -18.91 5.32
C LYS A 282 -5.48 -19.15 4.57
N ARG A 283 -5.25 -20.38 4.12
CA ARG A 283 -4.16 -20.73 3.20
C ARG A 283 -4.61 -20.36 1.79
N GLU A 284 -4.06 -19.32 1.17
CA GLU A 284 -4.36 -18.92 -0.22
C GLU A 284 -3.81 -19.93 -1.25
N GLY A 285 -2.97 -20.88 -0.83
CA GLY A 285 -2.36 -21.88 -1.69
C GLY A 285 -1.49 -22.88 -0.92
N ILE A 286 -0.55 -23.52 -1.62
CA ILE A 286 0.38 -24.52 -1.05
C ILE A 286 1.60 -23.80 -0.47
N GLU A 287 2.12 -24.27 0.68
CA GLU A 287 3.38 -23.79 1.22
C GLU A 287 4.52 -24.12 0.26
N ILE A 288 5.04 -23.07 -0.38
CA ILE A 288 6.07 -23.15 -1.42
C ILE A 288 7.37 -23.76 -0.88
N PHE A 289 7.63 -23.55 0.42
CA PHE A 289 8.84 -23.97 1.11
C PHE A 289 8.73 -25.32 1.82
N SER A 290 7.62 -26.04 1.66
CA SER A 290 7.37 -27.30 2.38
C SER A 290 8.14 -28.52 1.85
N GLN A 291 8.82 -28.41 0.71
CA GLN A 291 9.51 -29.54 0.06
C GLN A 291 11.03 -29.37 0.10
N ILE A 292 11.65 -29.91 1.16
CA ILE A 292 13.12 -29.88 1.35
C ILE A 292 13.87 -30.48 0.14
N SER A 293 13.32 -31.51 -0.51
CA SER A 293 13.95 -32.16 -1.67
C SER A 293 14.10 -31.23 -2.88
N GLU A 294 13.12 -30.35 -3.12
CA GLU A 294 13.17 -29.39 -4.22
C GLU A 294 14.24 -28.32 -3.99
N LEU A 295 14.34 -27.82 -2.75
CA LEU A 295 15.36 -26.83 -2.40
C LEU A 295 16.78 -27.41 -2.46
N LYS A 296 16.97 -28.68 -2.09
CA LYS A 296 18.25 -29.37 -2.27
C LYS A 296 18.64 -29.49 -3.74
N LEU A 297 17.71 -29.92 -4.59
CA LEU A 297 17.92 -29.99 -6.04
C LEU A 297 18.30 -28.63 -6.61
N ILE A 298 17.60 -27.56 -6.19
CA ILE A 298 17.92 -26.19 -6.63
C ILE A 298 19.30 -25.77 -6.11
N ASP A 299 19.66 -26.02 -4.85
CA ASP A 299 20.98 -25.65 -4.33
C ASP A 299 22.12 -26.34 -5.09
N GLU A 300 21.96 -27.63 -5.38
CA GLU A 300 22.92 -28.41 -6.17
C GLU A 300 23.04 -27.85 -7.59
N TYR A 301 21.92 -27.64 -8.28
CA TYR A 301 21.91 -27.06 -9.63
C TYR A 301 22.53 -25.65 -9.67
N MET A 302 22.19 -24.79 -8.71
CA MET A 302 22.74 -23.42 -8.64
C MET A 302 24.24 -23.43 -8.42
N ARG A 303 24.79 -24.45 -7.75
CA ARG A 303 26.24 -24.66 -7.63
C ARG A 303 26.87 -25.05 -8.97
N GLU A 304 26.21 -25.91 -9.75
CA GLU A 304 26.68 -26.35 -11.08
C GLU A 304 26.75 -25.19 -12.08
N ILE A 305 25.77 -24.28 -12.06
CA ILE A 305 25.73 -23.13 -12.97
C ILE A 305 26.45 -21.87 -12.44
N ASP A 306 27.19 -22.02 -11.33
CA ASP A 306 27.86 -20.93 -10.62
C ASP A 306 26.96 -19.72 -10.30
N GLY A 307 25.77 -19.99 -9.77
CA GLY A 307 24.75 -18.98 -9.48
C GLY A 307 24.28 -18.93 -8.03
N TYR A 308 23.57 -17.85 -7.70
CA TYR A 308 22.91 -17.64 -6.41
C TYR A 308 21.41 -17.49 -6.59
N PHE A 309 20.66 -18.25 -5.81
CA PHE A 309 19.20 -18.26 -5.81
C PHE A 309 18.71 -17.55 -4.56
N ILE A 310 18.23 -16.32 -4.76
CA ILE A 310 17.88 -15.41 -3.68
C ILE A 310 16.36 -15.38 -3.54
N ILE A 311 15.89 -15.92 -2.43
CA ILE A 311 14.47 -16.06 -2.13
C ILE A 311 14.03 -14.87 -1.28
N LYS A 312 13.21 -13.97 -1.85
CA LYS A 312 12.61 -12.86 -1.11
C LYS A 312 11.40 -13.36 -0.32
N LYS A 313 11.60 -13.58 0.98
CA LYS A 313 10.53 -14.00 1.90
C LYS A 313 9.55 -12.87 2.17
N HIS A 314 8.29 -13.23 2.40
CA HIS A 314 7.31 -12.28 2.91
C HIS A 314 7.43 -12.18 4.46
N PRO A 315 7.37 -10.98 5.08
CA PRO A 315 7.67 -10.76 6.50
C PRO A 315 6.81 -11.49 7.54
N VAL A 316 5.74 -12.16 7.14
CA VAL A 316 4.80 -12.82 8.08
C VAL A 316 4.60 -14.31 7.78
N GLU A 317 5.40 -14.86 6.87
CA GLU A 317 5.46 -16.29 6.60
C GLU A 317 6.23 -16.99 7.73
N GLU A 318 5.74 -18.13 8.22
CA GLU A 318 6.39 -18.86 9.30
C GLU A 318 7.65 -19.57 8.80
N ASP A 319 8.77 -19.32 9.48
CA ASP A 319 10.07 -19.93 9.19
C ASP A 319 10.07 -21.40 9.65
N LEU A 320 9.85 -22.32 8.71
CA LEU A 320 10.08 -23.76 8.93
C LEU A 320 11.43 -24.24 8.37
N LEU A 321 12.17 -23.39 7.66
CA LEU A 321 13.41 -23.76 6.99
C LEU A 321 14.64 -23.11 7.62
N GLU A 322 15.52 -23.94 8.19
CA GLU A 322 16.84 -23.51 8.64
C GLU A 322 17.80 -23.37 7.44
N LEU A 323 18.48 -22.21 7.37
CA LEU A 323 19.44 -21.85 6.32
C LEU A 323 20.70 -22.72 6.29
N ASN A 324 21.03 -23.38 7.38
CA ASN A 324 22.34 -24.01 7.59
C ASN A 324 22.65 -25.17 6.62
N ASN A 325 21.68 -25.57 5.80
CA ASN A 325 21.79 -26.69 4.88
C ASN A 325 22.01 -26.30 3.40
N TYR A 326 22.12 -25.00 3.07
CA TYR A 326 22.23 -24.54 1.68
C TYR A 326 23.45 -23.63 1.47
N THR A 327 24.08 -23.74 0.30
CA THR A 327 25.34 -23.04 -0.03
C THR A 327 25.17 -21.93 -1.08
N ASN A 328 24.20 -22.09 -1.98
CA ASN A 328 23.90 -21.21 -3.09
C ASN A 328 22.47 -20.64 -3.03
N ILE A 329 21.65 -21.07 -2.06
CA ILE A 329 20.35 -20.46 -1.73
C ILE A 329 20.49 -19.47 -0.58
N PHE A 330 19.90 -18.28 -0.75
CA PHE A 330 19.88 -17.23 0.26
C PHE A 330 18.46 -16.73 0.52
N PHE A 331 18.10 -16.46 1.77
CA PHE A 331 16.85 -15.77 2.09
C PHE A 331 17.09 -14.28 2.28
N LEU A 332 16.23 -13.49 1.65
CA LEU A 332 16.21 -12.04 1.78
C LEU A 332 14.95 -11.60 2.53
N THR A 333 15.12 -10.92 3.66
CA THR A 333 14.04 -10.39 4.49
C THR A 333 13.99 -8.86 4.45
N ASP A 334 12.88 -8.27 4.88
CA ASP A 334 12.74 -6.81 5.00
C ASP A 334 13.71 -6.22 6.04
N GLU A 335 14.11 -7.00 7.05
CA GLU A 335 15.12 -6.59 8.03
C GLU A 335 16.49 -6.43 7.37
N ASN A 336 16.88 -7.33 6.46
CA ASN A 336 18.13 -7.21 5.72
C ASN A 336 18.17 -5.92 4.89
N LEU A 337 17.05 -5.59 4.23
CA LEU A 337 16.91 -4.37 3.42
C LEU A 337 16.94 -3.11 4.29
N THR A 338 16.25 -3.14 5.43
CA THR A 338 16.24 -2.04 6.40
C THR A 338 17.63 -1.77 6.96
N ARG A 339 18.40 -2.81 7.29
CA ARG A 339 19.77 -2.69 7.81
C ARG A 339 20.70 -1.96 6.84
N LEU A 340 20.50 -2.13 5.54
CA LEU A 340 21.28 -1.44 4.51
C LEU A 340 20.63 -0.14 4.01
N ASN A 341 19.48 0.24 4.55
CA ASN A 341 18.69 1.41 4.13
C ASN A 341 18.37 1.43 2.61
N ILE A 342 18.06 0.25 2.07
CA ILE A 342 17.67 0.07 0.67
C ILE A 342 16.26 -0.52 0.56
N ASP A 343 15.63 -0.31 -0.59
CA ASP A 343 14.43 -0.98 -1.05
C ASP A 343 14.79 -2.19 -1.91
N PHE A 344 13.92 -3.20 -1.93
CA PHE A 344 14.09 -4.36 -2.81
C PHE A 344 14.29 -4.00 -4.29
N TYR A 345 13.65 -2.93 -4.79
CA TYR A 345 13.76 -2.53 -6.19
C TYR A 345 15.16 -2.01 -6.54
N GLU A 346 15.94 -1.53 -5.57
CA GLU A 346 17.34 -1.11 -5.78
C GLU A 346 18.30 -2.27 -6.04
N ILE A 347 17.88 -3.52 -5.77
CA ILE A 347 18.66 -4.71 -6.08
C ILE A 347 18.03 -5.59 -7.15
N LEU A 348 16.72 -5.50 -7.34
CA LEU A 348 15.98 -6.33 -8.31
C LEU A 348 16.52 -6.18 -9.73
N GLY A 349 16.97 -4.98 -10.12
CA GLY A 349 17.63 -4.75 -11.42
C GLY A 349 18.91 -5.55 -11.65
N GLY A 350 19.57 -6.01 -10.58
CA GLY A 350 20.80 -6.80 -10.63
C GLY A 350 20.62 -8.29 -10.90
N SER A 351 19.39 -8.82 -10.95
CA SER A 351 19.17 -10.22 -11.32
C SER A 351 19.28 -10.47 -12.81
N ASP A 352 19.63 -11.70 -13.18
CA ASP A 352 19.57 -12.23 -14.54
C ASP A 352 18.16 -12.78 -14.84
N ILE A 353 17.55 -13.46 -13.87
CA ILE A 353 16.24 -14.11 -14.02
C ILE A 353 15.37 -13.81 -12.81
N LEU A 354 14.11 -13.46 -13.06
CA LEU A 354 13.07 -13.40 -12.03
C LEU A 354 12.23 -14.68 -12.08
N ILE A 355 12.16 -15.38 -10.97
CA ILE A 355 11.19 -16.45 -10.74
C ILE A 355 10.10 -15.88 -9.83
N THR A 356 8.85 -16.09 -10.20
CA THR A 356 7.70 -15.67 -9.38
C THR A 356 6.50 -16.54 -9.73
N ASP A 357 5.33 -16.22 -9.22
CA ASP A 357 4.07 -16.95 -9.43
C ASP A 357 2.94 -15.97 -9.78
N TYR A 358 2.29 -15.36 -8.79
CA TYR A 358 1.16 -14.45 -8.96
C TYR A 358 1.43 -13.08 -8.33
N SER A 359 2.70 -12.75 -8.12
CA SER A 359 3.13 -11.46 -7.59
C SER A 359 3.05 -10.37 -8.64
N SER A 360 2.64 -9.16 -8.28
CA SER A 360 2.64 -8.02 -9.19
C SER A 360 4.05 -7.52 -9.56
N VAL A 361 5.09 -8.03 -8.89
CA VAL A 361 6.49 -7.60 -9.12
C VAL A 361 6.95 -7.81 -10.56
N TYR A 362 6.47 -8.87 -11.25
CA TYR A 362 6.90 -9.12 -12.63
C TYR A 362 6.44 -8.02 -13.57
N PHE A 363 5.30 -7.38 -13.32
CA PHE A 363 4.83 -6.27 -14.15
C PHE A 363 5.83 -5.12 -14.15
N ASP A 364 6.44 -4.81 -13.01
CA ASP A 364 7.50 -3.81 -12.95
C ASP A 364 8.81 -4.32 -13.56
N TYR A 365 9.13 -5.60 -13.36
CA TYR A 365 10.30 -6.25 -13.96
C TYR A 365 10.28 -6.28 -15.49
N LEU A 366 9.11 -6.19 -16.13
CA LEU A 366 8.99 -6.06 -17.59
C LEU A 366 9.78 -4.86 -18.15
N LEU A 367 9.97 -3.80 -17.36
CA LEU A 367 10.77 -2.64 -17.76
C LEU A 367 12.25 -2.98 -18.02
N LEU A 368 12.76 -4.07 -17.41
CA LEU A 368 14.12 -4.55 -17.63
C LEU A 368 14.23 -5.45 -18.87
N ASN A 369 13.11 -5.92 -19.42
CA ASN A 369 13.02 -6.93 -20.46
C ASN A 369 13.87 -8.19 -20.21
N LYS A 370 14.06 -8.56 -18.95
CA LYS A 370 14.84 -9.73 -18.53
C LYS A 370 13.95 -10.98 -18.41
N PRO A 371 14.53 -12.19 -18.50
CA PRO A 371 13.83 -13.45 -18.31
C PRO A 371 12.94 -13.53 -17.07
N ILE A 372 11.74 -14.11 -17.24
CA ILE A 372 10.77 -14.38 -16.17
C ILE A 372 10.34 -15.85 -16.27
N ILE A 373 10.37 -16.59 -15.15
CA ILE A 373 9.78 -17.93 -15.04
C ILE A 373 8.64 -17.90 -14.01
N PHE A 374 7.51 -18.50 -14.35
CA PHE A 374 6.33 -18.58 -13.49
C PHE A 374 6.26 -19.95 -12.81
N TRP A 375 6.60 -20.03 -11.53
CA TRP A 375 6.54 -21.26 -10.74
C TRP A 375 5.17 -21.42 -10.06
N THR A 376 4.17 -21.81 -10.85
CA THR A 376 2.74 -21.78 -10.49
C THR A 376 2.24 -23.16 -10.06
N LYS A 377 2.77 -23.69 -8.94
CA LYS A 377 2.48 -25.06 -8.46
C LYS A 377 1.01 -25.29 -8.10
N ASP A 378 0.30 -24.22 -7.73
CA ASP A 378 -1.00 -24.26 -7.07
C ASP A 378 -2.05 -23.36 -7.73
N ILE A 379 -1.95 -23.12 -9.05
CA ILE A 379 -2.78 -22.12 -9.76
C ILE A 379 -4.28 -22.38 -9.63
N ASP A 380 -4.71 -23.65 -9.68
CA ASP A 380 -6.11 -24.03 -9.54
C ASP A 380 -6.63 -23.68 -8.14
N LEU A 381 -5.87 -24.05 -7.11
CA LEU A 381 -6.21 -23.73 -5.71
C LEU A 381 -6.17 -22.22 -5.45
N TYR A 382 -5.21 -21.50 -6.02
CA TYR A 382 -5.08 -20.06 -5.87
C TYR A 382 -6.23 -19.32 -6.56
N LYS A 383 -6.65 -19.76 -7.76
CA LYS A 383 -7.83 -19.25 -8.47
C LYS A 383 -9.12 -19.51 -7.68
N GLU A 384 -9.24 -20.68 -7.06
CA GLU A 384 -10.40 -21.03 -6.23
C GLU A 384 -10.47 -20.17 -4.95
N ARG A 385 -9.35 -19.95 -4.26
CA ARG A 385 -9.36 -19.28 -2.95
C ARG A 385 -9.21 -17.76 -3.02
N ARG A 386 -8.26 -17.27 -3.83
CA ARG A 386 -7.96 -15.84 -3.97
C ARG A 386 -8.68 -15.22 -5.15
N GLY A 387 -8.59 -15.85 -6.32
CA GLY A 387 -9.17 -15.38 -7.59
C GLY A 387 -8.29 -14.41 -8.38
N PHE A 388 -8.55 -14.33 -9.69
CA PHE A 388 -7.88 -13.45 -10.65
C PHE A 388 -8.88 -12.53 -11.35
N LEU A 389 -8.41 -11.39 -11.83
CA LEU A 389 -9.23 -10.44 -12.62
C LEU A 389 -9.45 -10.91 -14.06
N PHE A 390 -8.51 -11.69 -14.58
CA PHE A 390 -8.55 -12.25 -15.92
C PHE A 390 -9.02 -13.70 -15.85
N GLU A 391 -9.97 -14.06 -16.72
CA GLU A 391 -10.49 -15.43 -16.80
C GLU A 391 -9.37 -16.43 -17.14
N ASN A 392 -8.59 -16.09 -18.16
CA ASN A 392 -7.31 -16.71 -18.47
C ASN A 392 -6.17 -15.80 -17.98
N VAL A 393 -5.67 -16.06 -16.77
CA VAL A 393 -4.58 -15.27 -16.17
C VAL A 393 -3.25 -15.44 -16.91
N GLU A 394 -3.07 -16.58 -17.60
CA GLU A 394 -1.80 -16.92 -18.25
C GLU A 394 -1.48 -16.00 -19.43
N VAL A 395 -2.48 -15.35 -20.04
CA VAL A 395 -2.25 -14.36 -21.10
C VAL A 395 -1.47 -13.14 -20.61
N MET A 396 -1.48 -12.89 -19.30
CA MET A 396 -0.72 -11.81 -18.68
C MET A 396 0.66 -12.25 -18.17
N MET A 397 1.05 -13.52 -18.37
CA MET A 397 2.29 -14.11 -17.87
C MET A 397 3.29 -14.38 -19.01
N PRO A 398 4.14 -13.39 -19.38
CA PRO A 398 5.05 -13.51 -20.51
C PRO A 398 6.32 -14.32 -20.18
N GLY A 399 6.14 -15.61 -19.91
CA GLY A 399 7.21 -16.55 -19.59
C GLY A 399 6.71 -18.00 -19.48
N PRO A 400 7.63 -18.98 -19.44
CA PRO A 400 7.27 -20.36 -19.20
C PRO A 400 6.66 -20.53 -17.81
N ARG A 401 5.65 -21.41 -17.73
CA ARG A 401 4.96 -21.80 -16.50
C ARG A 401 5.40 -23.20 -16.12
N VAL A 402 5.89 -23.36 -14.90
CA VAL A 402 6.44 -24.63 -14.39
C VAL A 402 5.77 -25.01 -13.07
N LYS A 403 5.68 -26.31 -12.79
CA LYS A 403 5.07 -26.86 -11.57
C LYS A 403 6.08 -27.57 -10.69
N THR A 404 7.21 -28.01 -11.23
CA THR A 404 8.23 -28.78 -10.50
C THR A 404 9.59 -28.08 -10.51
N ALA A 405 10.46 -28.44 -9.55
CA ALA A 405 11.83 -27.93 -9.51
C ALA A 405 12.68 -28.39 -10.71
N ILE A 406 12.40 -29.57 -11.28
CA ILE A 406 13.10 -30.07 -12.47
C ILE A 406 12.77 -29.22 -13.70
N GLU A 407 11.48 -28.98 -13.95
CA GLU A 407 11.04 -28.07 -15.03
C GLU A 407 11.62 -26.67 -14.82
N LEU A 408 11.71 -26.20 -13.57
CA LEU A 408 12.31 -24.91 -13.25
C LEU A 408 13.78 -24.83 -13.69
N THR A 409 14.61 -25.81 -13.33
CA THR A 409 16.03 -25.84 -13.71
C THR A 409 16.20 -25.95 -15.23
N GLU A 410 15.36 -26.74 -15.90
CA GLU A 410 15.35 -26.81 -17.37
C GLU A 410 15.03 -25.46 -18.03
N MET A 411 14.09 -24.68 -17.47
CA MET A 411 13.77 -23.35 -17.98
C MET A 411 14.88 -22.34 -17.71
N ILE A 412 15.58 -22.46 -16.57
CA ILE A 412 16.76 -21.63 -16.28
C ILE A 412 17.84 -21.88 -17.34
N ASP A 413 18.15 -23.13 -17.67
CA ASP A 413 19.12 -23.47 -18.72
C ASP A 413 18.73 -22.89 -20.08
N ARG A 414 17.44 -22.95 -20.44
CA ARG A 414 16.95 -22.35 -21.68
C ARG A 414 17.18 -20.84 -21.73
N PHE A 415 16.93 -20.13 -20.63
CA PHE A 415 17.17 -18.70 -20.56
C PHE A 415 18.64 -18.32 -20.48
N ILE A 416 19.50 -19.16 -19.86
CA ILE A 416 20.95 -18.96 -19.90
C ILE A 416 21.47 -19.02 -21.35
N ASN A 417 20.94 -19.95 -22.14
CA ASN A 417 21.33 -20.12 -23.55
C ASN A 417 20.65 -19.12 -24.50
N ASN A 418 19.43 -18.70 -24.20
CA ASN A 418 18.65 -17.74 -24.99
C ASN A 418 17.85 -16.78 -24.09
N PRO A 419 18.47 -15.68 -23.61
CA PRO A 419 17.80 -14.69 -22.76
C PRO A 419 16.61 -13.99 -23.45
N ASP A 420 16.62 -13.94 -24.78
CA ASP A 420 15.59 -13.29 -25.59
C ASP A 420 14.39 -14.21 -25.86
N TRP A 421 14.42 -15.47 -25.41
CA TRP A 421 13.23 -16.31 -25.37
C TRP A 421 12.13 -15.57 -24.61
N TYR A 422 10.89 -15.56 -25.12
CA TYR A 422 9.77 -14.76 -24.58
C TYR A 422 9.92 -13.22 -24.61
N SER A 423 10.94 -12.65 -25.26
CA SER A 423 11.13 -11.18 -25.28
C SER A 423 9.97 -10.44 -25.95
N ASP A 424 9.41 -10.97 -27.05
CA ASP A 424 8.27 -10.39 -27.75
C ASP A 424 7.00 -10.38 -26.87
N GLU A 425 6.74 -11.47 -26.14
CA GLU A 425 5.64 -11.57 -25.19
C GLU A 425 5.83 -10.58 -24.03
N ARG A 426 7.05 -10.46 -23.49
CA ARG A 426 7.36 -9.49 -22.44
C ARG A 426 7.12 -8.07 -22.93
N GLU A 427 7.59 -7.75 -24.13
CA GLU A 427 7.41 -6.43 -24.73
C GLU A 427 5.94 -6.11 -25.00
N ASN A 428 5.16 -7.09 -25.47
CA ASN A 428 3.73 -6.94 -25.71
C ASN A 428 2.96 -6.64 -24.43
N ILE A 429 3.24 -7.35 -23.33
CA ILE A 429 2.61 -7.08 -22.03
C ILE A 429 3.12 -5.76 -21.44
N LYS A 430 4.42 -5.44 -21.59
CA LYS A 430 5.02 -4.18 -21.14
C LYS A 430 4.27 -2.98 -21.72
N LYS A 431 4.01 -2.97 -23.03
CA LYS A 431 3.29 -1.89 -23.74
C LYS A 431 1.83 -1.72 -23.29
N GLN A 432 1.19 -2.79 -22.83
CA GLN A 432 -0.17 -2.71 -22.29
C GLN A 432 -0.18 -2.16 -20.86
N VAL A 433 0.85 -2.52 -20.08
CA VAL A 433 0.95 -2.19 -18.66
C VAL A 433 1.50 -0.79 -18.44
N HIS A 434 2.61 -0.43 -19.09
CA HIS A 434 3.34 0.81 -18.88
C HIS A 434 3.16 1.78 -20.03
N LEU A 435 2.75 3.02 -19.71
CA LEU A 435 2.86 4.13 -20.68
C LEU A 435 4.29 4.68 -20.78
N TYR A 436 5.04 4.62 -19.68
CA TYR A 436 6.41 5.14 -19.59
C TYR A 436 7.37 4.04 -19.15
N ASP A 437 8.52 3.95 -19.80
CA ASP A 437 9.61 3.00 -19.53
C ASP A 437 10.98 3.69 -19.33
N ASP A 438 10.96 4.99 -19.04
CA ASP A 438 12.13 5.88 -18.98
C ASP A 438 12.80 5.97 -17.59
N PHE A 439 12.32 5.21 -16.59
CA PHE A 439 12.75 5.28 -15.20
C PHE A 439 12.74 6.70 -14.59
N ASN A 440 11.77 7.53 -15.01
CA ASN A 440 11.64 8.94 -14.59
C ASN A 440 10.29 9.24 -13.90
N SER A 441 9.71 8.24 -13.23
CA SER A 441 8.36 8.32 -12.66
C SER A 441 8.29 9.25 -11.47
N SER A 442 9.29 9.24 -10.59
CA SER A 442 9.37 10.12 -9.41
C SER A 442 9.36 11.60 -9.79
N GLN A 443 10.14 11.97 -10.81
CA GLN A 443 10.16 13.32 -11.37
C GLN A 443 8.79 13.73 -11.91
N ARG A 444 8.15 12.85 -12.69
CA ARG A 444 6.82 13.11 -13.27
C ARG A 444 5.77 13.30 -12.16
N VAL A 445 5.81 12.49 -11.10
CA VAL A 445 4.92 12.65 -9.93
C VAL A 445 5.15 13.97 -9.21
N TRP A 446 6.40 14.37 -8.95
CA TRP A 446 6.69 15.64 -8.28
C TRP A 446 6.28 16.86 -9.09
N ASN A 447 6.42 16.81 -10.42
CA ASN A 447 5.94 17.87 -11.32
C ASN A 447 4.42 17.98 -11.27
N VAL A 448 3.72 16.84 -11.41
CA VAL A 448 2.25 16.80 -11.29
C VAL A 448 1.78 17.34 -9.93
N PHE A 449 2.47 16.97 -8.85
CA PHE A 449 2.15 17.49 -7.53
C PHE A 449 2.25 19.02 -7.46
N LEU A 450 3.31 19.63 -8.01
CA LEU A 450 3.47 21.07 -8.04
C LEU A 450 2.39 21.75 -8.87
N ASP A 451 2.06 21.19 -10.04
CA ASP A 451 1.01 21.71 -10.90
C ASP A 451 -0.34 21.70 -10.17
N ILE A 452 -0.68 20.59 -9.50
CA ILE A 452 -1.90 20.50 -8.70
C ILE A 452 -1.87 21.52 -7.56
N TYR A 453 -0.79 21.53 -6.77
CA TYR A 453 -0.69 22.34 -5.56
C TYR A 453 -0.73 23.84 -5.84
N ASN A 454 -0.12 24.30 -6.94
CA ASN A 454 -0.13 25.72 -7.35
C ASN A 454 -1.51 26.20 -7.85
N ASN A 455 -2.41 25.28 -8.16
CA ASN A 455 -3.78 25.57 -8.63
C ASN A 455 -4.85 25.36 -7.53
N LEU A 456 -4.46 25.00 -6.30
CA LEU A 456 -5.33 24.95 -5.11
C LEU A 456 -5.46 26.35 -4.48
#